data_AF-A0A9P2WQ29-F1
#
_entry.id   AF-A0A9P2WQ29-F1
#
_cell.length_a   1.000
_cell.length_b   1.000
_cell.length_c   1.000
_cell.angle_alpha   90.00
_cell.angle_beta   90.00
_cell.angle_gamma   90.00
#
_symmetry.space_group_name_H-M   'P 1'
#
loop_
_entity.id
_entity.type
_entity.pdbx_description
1 polymer ?
#
loop_
_entity_poly.entity_id
_entity_poly.type
_entity_poly.pdbx_seq_one_letter_code
_entity_poly.pdbx_strand_id
1 'polypeptide(L)'
;MGARRRPGPVDRTRALRWVLDAAAARGVATILVCDAPAPPALAGLGFDYVHQGDLGVPLHRYNPIAAPEDRAATLLRVSGAAPYCHPLVAESKGGVRADARWEELPELLRAAAVAVVDTPTLADQALACGTRALLAGTAPGPGLPDTAARTAADEADFIQAVAEGPLSPAELRLALRTLFLTRATPVVLADLLERVSLPAGGGSATQPLAGRATTVLACPFDDTESLALADDMFRQQHPPAEVVVPDSRAAFAGIQRLKDRGIPVRTVATAPEDRWSAAEWAQLAAAATTPWTALWDQPAGEFFLADALCAAECSGADAVGPAVDPAASGADYVFVSAVRPVLARRELVRKGLPPQQWSRHGARLLALSAAGPAASSPVPEHTPGG
;
A
#
# COMPACT_ATOMS: atom_id res chain seq x y z
N MET A 1 39.44 21.74 14.39
CA MET A 1 38.06 21.30 14.05
C MET A 1 37.75 21.79 12.63
N GLY A 2 38.07 20.99 11.62
CA GLY A 2 38.05 21.42 10.21
C GLY A 2 36.64 21.43 9.66
N ALA A 3 36.11 22.61 9.34
CA ALA A 3 34.89 22.74 8.56
C ALA A 3 35.09 22.07 7.20
N ARG A 4 34.42 20.93 6.96
CA ARG A 4 34.35 20.33 5.62
C ARG A 4 33.65 21.34 4.70
N ARG A 5 34.42 22.11 3.93
CA ARG A 5 33.89 22.95 2.85
C ARG A 5 33.12 22.04 1.91
N ARG A 6 31.80 22.23 1.82
CA ARG A 6 31.01 21.53 0.80
C ARG A 6 31.50 22.01 -0.57
N PRO A 7 31.80 21.11 -1.52
CA PRO A 7 32.22 21.51 -2.86
C PRO A 7 31.15 22.39 -3.52
N GLY A 8 31.61 23.34 -4.34
CA GLY A 8 30.73 24.26 -5.06
C GLY A 8 29.84 23.54 -6.08
N PRO A 9 28.78 24.18 -6.60
CA PRO A 9 27.86 23.58 -7.56
C PRO A 9 28.58 22.97 -8.78
N VAL A 10 29.60 23.66 -9.32
CA VAL A 10 30.40 23.21 -10.46
C VAL A 10 31.19 21.92 -10.15
N ASP A 11 31.75 21.80 -8.93
CA ASP A 11 32.46 20.60 -8.49
C ASP A 11 31.51 19.41 -8.31
N ARG A 12 30.27 19.65 -7.84
CA ARG A 12 29.25 18.60 -7.73
C ARG A 12 28.81 18.10 -9.09
N THR A 13 28.58 18.99 -10.05
CA THR A 13 28.24 18.62 -11.44
C THR A 13 29.36 17.83 -12.10
N ARG A 14 30.63 18.20 -11.88
CA ARG A 14 31.79 17.43 -12.38
C ARG A 14 31.87 16.04 -11.74
N ALA A 15 31.73 15.95 -10.42
CA ALA A 15 31.74 14.68 -9.70
C ALA A 15 30.60 13.76 -10.16
N LEU A 16 29.41 14.31 -10.35
CA LEU A 16 28.25 13.56 -10.83
C LEU A 16 28.47 13.05 -12.27
N ARG A 17 29.08 13.87 -13.14
CA ARG A 17 29.46 13.42 -14.48
C ARG A 17 30.39 12.19 -14.45
N TRP A 18 31.39 12.20 -13.58
CA TRP A 18 32.26 11.03 -13.39
C TRP A 18 31.50 9.80 -12.88
N VAL A 19 30.50 9.98 -12.01
CA VAL A 19 29.64 8.88 -11.56
C VAL A 19 28.82 8.30 -12.72
N LEU A 20 28.28 9.15 -13.60
CA LEU A 20 27.54 8.70 -14.78
C LEU A 20 28.43 7.97 -15.78
N ASP A 21 29.62 8.52 -16.07
CA ASP A 21 30.60 7.86 -16.94
C ASP A 21 30.99 6.48 -16.38
N ALA A 22 31.18 6.39 -15.06
CA ALA A 22 31.51 5.16 -14.35
C ALA A 22 30.35 4.16 -14.30
N ALA A 23 29.11 4.63 -14.25
CA ALA A 23 27.90 3.80 -14.31
C ALA A 23 27.71 3.23 -15.73
N ALA A 24 27.83 4.09 -16.75
CA ALA A 24 27.79 3.70 -18.16
C ALA A 24 28.85 2.63 -18.49
N ALA A 25 30.09 2.81 -18.02
CA ALA A 25 31.16 1.83 -18.19
C ALA A 25 30.87 0.45 -17.56
N ARG A 26 29.95 0.39 -16.59
CA ARG A 26 29.49 -0.83 -15.91
C ARG A 26 28.13 -1.33 -16.43
N GLY A 27 27.53 -0.64 -17.40
CA GLY A 27 26.18 -0.93 -17.87
C GLY A 27 25.08 -0.68 -16.82
N VAL A 28 25.35 0.15 -15.80
CA VAL A 28 24.37 0.48 -14.75
C VAL A 28 23.52 1.64 -15.25
N ALA A 29 22.20 1.42 -15.34
CA ALA A 29 21.24 2.46 -15.71
C ALA A 29 21.18 3.57 -14.66
N THR A 30 21.05 4.81 -15.13
CA THR A 30 21.04 6.03 -14.32
C THR A 30 19.75 6.81 -14.55
N ILE A 31 19.06 7.13 -13.46
CA ILE A 31 17.81 7.88 -13.49
C ILE A 31 17.97 9.13 -12.64
N LEU A 32 17.66 10.29 -13.21
CA LEU A 32 17.50 11.53 -12.45
C LEU A 32 16.05 11.71 -12.06
N VAL A 33 15.78 11.87 -10.77
CA VAL A 33 14.45 12.21 -10.26
C VAL A 33 14.40 13.71 -9.98
N CYS A 34 13.48 14.40 -10.63
CA CYS A 34 13.24 15.83 -10.45
C CYS A 34 12.06 16.04 -9.49
N ASP A 35 12.24 15.62 -8.24
CA ASP A 35 11.27 15.78 -7.14
C ASP A 35 11.27 17.20 -6.53
N ALA A 36 12.24 18.03 -6.92
CA ALA A 36 12.36 19.43 -6.54
C ALA A 36 13.01 20.25 -7.66
N PRO A 37 12.89 21.59 -7.63
CA PRO A 37 13.59 22.46 -8.57
C PRO A 37 15.10 22.21 -8.55
N ALA A 38 15.61 21.65 -9.64
CA ALA A 38 17.01 21.30 -9.82
C ALA A 38 17.72 22.32 -10.74
N PRO A 39 19.01 22.62 -10.53
CA PRO A 39 19.77 23.45 -11.46
C PRO A 39 19.73 22.88 -12.90
N PRO A 40 19.55 23.72 -13.94
CA PRO A 40 19.44 23.26 -15.33
C PRO A 40 20.63 22.40 -15.79
N ALA A 41 21.82 22.66 -15.23
CA ALA A 41 23.03 21.90 -15.53
C ALA A 41 22.95 20.41 -15.16
N LEU A 42 22.07 20.01 -14.24
CA LEU A 42 21.90 18.60 -13.87
C LEU A 42 21.18 17.81 -14.97
N ALA A 43 20.15 18.40 -15.61
CA ALA A 43 19.43 17.75 -16.69
C ALA A 43 20.34 17.46 -17.91
N GLY A 44 21.38 18.26 -18.11
CA GLY A 44 22.35 18.12 -19.21
C GLY A 44 23.47 17.09 -18.98
N LEU A 45 23.44 16.31 -17.90
CA LEU A 45 24.53 15.39 -17.55
C LEU A 45 24.50 14.02 -18.26
N GLY A 46 23.46 13.73 -19.05
CA GLY A 46 23.37 12.50 -19.85
C GLY A 46 22.87 11.28 -19.08
N PHE A 47 21.88 11.47 -18.21
CA PHE A 47 21.14 10.36 -17.59
C PHE A 47 20.39 9.53 -18.63
N ASP A 48 20.22 8.23 -18.38
CA ASP A 48 19.44 7.35 -19.27
C ASP A 48 17.96 7.72 -19.27
N TYR A 49 17.45 8.21 -18.14
CA TYR A 49 16.10 8.72 -18.01
C TYR A 49 16.01 9.87 -16.98
N VAL A 50 15.17 10.86 -17.27
CA VAL A 50 14.86 11.96 -16.34
C VAL A 50 13.37 11.90 -15.99
N HIS A 51 13.08 11.54 -14.74
CA HIS A 51 11.74 11.45 -14.20
C HIS A 51 11.28 12.81 -13.66
N GLN A 52 10.12 13.28 -14.13
CA GLN A 52 9.46 14.46 -13.60
C GLN A 52 8.39 14.00 -12.60
N GLY A 53 8.67 14.15 -11.31
CA GLY A 53 7.79 13.67 -10.24
C GLY A 53 8.57 13.07 -9.07
N ASP A 54 7.84 12.46 -8.16
CA ASP A 54 8.37 11.79 -6.97
C ASP A 54 8.57 10.27 -7.17
N LEU A 55 8.99 9.60 -6.08
CA LEU A 55 9.22 8.16 -6.00
C LEU A 55 8.05 7.41 -5.35
N GLY A 56 6.84 7.93 -5.46
CA GLY A 56 5.63 7.39 -4.86
C GLY A 56 5.55 7.57 -3.34
N VAL A 57 4.49 7.02 -2.75
CA VAL A 57 4.26 7.04 -1.30
C VAL A 57 4.95 5.84 -0.63
N PRO A 58 5.90 6.06 0.31
CA PRO A 58 6.46 4.97 1.10
C PRO A 58 5.47 4.58 2.20
N LEU A 59 4.59 3.61 1.93
CA LEU A 59 3.47 3.21 2.80
C LEU A 59 3.91 2.73 4.19
N HIS A 60 5.11 2.14 4.32
CA HIS A 60 5.66 1.79 5.64
C HIS A 60 5.92 3.02 6.55
N ARG A 61 6.01 4.21 5.96
CA ARG A 61 6.23 5.49 6.66
C ARG A 61 4.95 6.33 6.74
N TYR A 62 4.23 6.47 5.63
CA TYR A 62 2.93 7.14 5.56
C TYR A 62 1.82 6.09 5.59
N ASN A 63 1.19 5.94 6.75
CA ASN A 63 0.16 4.94 7.00
C ASN A 63 -0.75 5.41 8.15
N PRO A 64 -1.95 4.84 8.28
CA PRO A 64 -2.88 5.22 9.35
C PRO A 64 -2.57 4.52 10.69
N ILE A 65 -1.50 3.71 10.78
CA ILE A 65 -1.20 2.90 11.97
C ILE A 65 -0.83 3.81 13.14
N ALA A 66 -1.39 3.54 14.32
CA ALA A 66 -1.21 4.35 15.53
C ALA A 66 -1.70 5.80 15.38
N ALA A 67 -2.67 6.03 14.49
CA ALA A 67 -3.33 7.31 14.47
C ALA A 67 -4.16 7.54 15.73
N PRO A 68 -4.18 8.77 16.28
CA PRO A 68 -5.02 9.09 17.43
C PRO A 68 -6.49 8.77 17.13
N GLU A 69 -7.21 8.18 18.09
CA GLU A 69 -8.66 7.92 17.96
C GLU A 69 -9.45 9.24 17.89
N ASP A 70 -9.03 10.24 18.67
CA ASP A 70 -9.54 11.61 18.62
C ASP A 70 -8.65 12.45 17.70
N ARG A 71 -8.78 12.22 16.38
CA ARG A 71 -8.24 13.17 15.41
C ARG A 71 -9.14 14.39 15.45
N ALA A 72 -8.80 15.33 16.33
CA ALA A 72 -9.44 16.63 16.42
C ALA A 72 -9.53 17.27 15.02
N ALA A 73 -10.38 18.29 14.87
CA ALA A 73 -10.56 19.13 13.67
C ALA A 73 -9.29 19.93 13.26
N THR A 74 -8.11 19.37 13.51
CA THR A 74 -6.79 19.86 13.16
C THR A 74 -6.65 19.88 11.65
N LEU A 75 -6.62 21.11 11.14
CA LEU A 75 -6.24 21.43 9.78
C LEU A 75 -4.72 21.56 9.70
N LEU A 76 -4.09 20.86 8.78
CA LEU A 76 -2.68 20.99 8.46
C LEU A 76 -2.53 21.67 7.09
N ARG A 77 -1.58 22.58 6.95
CA ARG A 77 -1.21 23.20 5.65
C ARG A 77 0.23 22.82 5.34
N VAL A 78 0.44 22.14 4.21
CA VAL A 78 1.75 21.61 3.81
C VAL A 78 2.10 22.09 2.42
N SER A 79 3.31 22.63 2.25
CA SER A 79 3.82 23.05 0.94
C SER A 79 4.99 22.17 0.51
N GLY A 80 4.96 21.72 -0.75
CA GLY A 80 5.90 20.76 -1.34
C GLY A 80 7.29 21.33 -1.62
N ALA A 81 7.38 22.55 -2.15
CA ALA A 81 8.63 23.29 -2.34
C ALA A 81 8.39 24.71 -2.89
N ALA A 82 9.22 25.66 -2.43
CA ALA A 82 9.39 27.02 -2.95
C ALA A 82 9.77 27.05 -4.46
N PRO A 83 9.47 28.12 -5.23
CA PRO A 83 9.21 29.48 -4.74
C PRO A 83 7.74 29.88 -4.64
N TYR A 84 6.82 29.11 -5.21
CA TYR A 84 5.40 29.46 -5.24
C TYR A 84 4.60 28.53 -4.34
N CYS A 85 4.28 29.00 -3.15
CA CYS A 85 3.28 28.39 -2.29
C CYS A 85 1.91 28.96 -2.71
N HIS A 86 0.95 28.09 -3.01
CA HIS A 86 -0.39 28.53 -3.39
C HIS A 86 -0.98 29.42 -2.26
N PRO A 87 -1.66 30.55 -2.54
CA PRO A 87 -2.18 31.45 -1.52
C PRO A 87 -3.00 30.72 -0.43
N LEU A 88 -3.86 29.80 -0.85
CA LEU A 88 -4.64 28.95 0.05
C LEU A 88 -3.78 28.08 1.00
N VAL A 89 -2.57 27.67 0.63
CA VAL A 89 -1.63 26.98 1.53
C VAL A 89 -0.83 28.00 2.34
N ALA A 90 -0.51 29.16 1.75
CA ALA A 90 0.26 30.25 2.32
C ALA A 90 -0.51 31.13 3.31
N GLU A 91 -1.82 30.98 3.43
CA GLU A 91 -2.65 31.71 4.39
C GLU A 91 -2.45 31.21 5.84
N SER A 92 -2.50 32.13 6.79
CA SER A 92 -2.22 31.87 8.23
C SER A 92 -3.49 31.77 9.07
N LYS A 93 -4.66 31.88 8.47
CA LYS A 93 -5.93 31.76 9.18
C LYS A 93 -6.30 30.28 9.33
N GLY A 94 -6.16 29.79 10.57
CA GLY A 94 -6.51 28.42 10.95
C GLY A 94 -5.53 27.36 10.44
N GLY A 95 -5.21 26.41 11.33
CA GLY A 95 -4.38 25.24 11.03
C GLY A 95 -2.89 25.38 11.34
N VAL A 96 -2.22 24.24 11.47
CA VAL A 96 -0.77 24.12 11.69
C VAL A 96 -0.05 24.15 10.35
N ARG A 97 1.10 24.80 10.27
CA ARG A 97 1.96 24.76 9.07
C ARG A 97 3.06 23.72 9.23
N ALA A 98 3.30 22.96 8.17
CA ALA A 98 4.43 22.05 8.07
C ALA A 98 5.13 22.18 6.71
N ASP A 99 6.40 21.82 6.67
CA ASP A 99 7.19 21.73 5.44
C ASP A 99 7.26 20.26 4.99
N ALA A 100 7.14 20.01 3.68
CA ALA A 100 7.23 18.68 3.10
C ALA A 100 8.53 17.93 3.41
N ARG A 101 9.61 18.67 3.71
CA ARG A 101 10.94 18.12 4.03
C ARG A 101 11.10 17.70 5.49
N TRP A 102 10.08 17.90 6.32
CA TRP A 102 10.15 17.52 7.73
C TRP A 102 10.14 16.01 7.91
N GLU A 103 11.09 15.52 8.71
CA GLU A 103 11.17 14.09 9.03
C GLU A 103 9.90 13.60 9.74
N GLU A 104 9.26 14.47 10.52
CA GLU A 104 8.05 14.26 11.32
C GLU A 104 6.74 14.45 10.54
N LEU A 105 6.79 14.81 9.25
CA LEU A 105 5.59 15.03 8.43
C LEU A 105 4.57 13.86 8.48
N PRO A 106 4.98 12.58 8.43
CA PRO A 106 4.03 11.47 8.52
C PRO A 106 3.22 11.47 9.82
N GLU A 107 3.84 11.85 10.95
CA GLU A 107 3.17 11.92 12.25
C GLU A 107 2.18 13.08 12.30
N LEU A 108 2.56 14.25 11.77
CA LEU A 108 1.68 15.42 11.67
C LEU A 108 0.46 15.15 10.79
N LEU A 109 0.66 14.52 9.63
CA LEU A 109 -0.43 14.11 8.76
C LEU A 109 -1.35 13.13 9.49
N ARG A 110 -0.79 12.09 10.11
CA ARG A 110 -1.56 11.07 10.83
C ARG A 110 -2.39 11.67 11.98
N ALA A 111 -1.90 12.72 12.64
CA ALA A 111 -2.64 13.43 13.69
C ALA A 111 -3.67 14.46 13.17
N ALA A 112 -3.66 14.79 11.88
CA ALA A 112 -4.58 15.75 11.27
C ALA A 112 -5.86 15.07 10.73
N ALA A 113 -6.97 15.79 10.80
CA ALA A 113 -8.20 15.40 10.12
C ALA A 113 -8.16 15.77 8.62
N VAL A 114 -7.65 16.96 8.32
CA VAL A 114 -7.61 17.53 6.97
C VAL A 114 -6.24 18.14 6.69
N ALA A 115 -5.72 17.95 5.48
CA ALA A 115 -4.50 18.58 4.99
C ALA A 115 -4.79 19.39 3.72
N VAL A 116 -4.41 20.67 3.72
CA VAL A 116 -4.37 21.51 2.52
C VAL A 116 -2.95 21.46 1.95
N VAL A 117 -2.84 21.07 0.69
CA VAL A 117 -1.56 20.81 0.03
C VAL A 117 -1.53 21.47 -1.34
N ASP A 118 -0.32 21.68 -1.88
CA ASP A 118 -0.11 22.29 -3.20
C ASP A 118 0.38 21.31 -4.27
N THR A 119 0.63 20.05 -3.92
CA THR A 119 1.10 19.02 -4.85
C THR A 119 0.29 17.73 -4.72
N PRO A 120 0.06 17.00 -5.83
CA PRO A 120 -0.56 15.68 -5.80
C PRO A 120 0.16 14.68 -4.89
N THR A 121 1.50 14.73 -4.85
CA THR A 121 2.33 13.88 -3.98
C THR A 121 1.98 14.04 -2.51
N LEU A 122 1.84 15.29 -2.05
CA LEU A 122 1.47 15.56 -0.66
C LEU A 122 0.04 15.12 -0.36
N ALA A 123 -0.87 15.20 -1.34
CA ALA A 123 -2.21 14.67 -1.19
C ALA A 123 -2.19 13.16 -1.00
N ASP A 124 -1.40 12.44 -1.81
CA ASP A 124 -1.25 10.99 -1.70
C ASP A 124 -0.65 10.57 -0.35
N GLN A 125 0.34 11.33 0.15
CA GLN A 125 0.92 11.14 1.48
C GLN A 125 -0.10 11.38 2.60
N ALA A 126 -0.93 12.43 2.48
CA ALA A 126 -1.98 12.74 3.44
C ALA A 126 -3.04 11.62 3.47
N LEU A 127 -3.52 11.19 2.31
CA LEU A 127 -4.47 10.10 2.17
C LEU A 127 -3.95 8.79 2.76
N ALA A 128 -2.67 8.47 2.54
CA ALA A 128 -2.04 7.29 3.12
C ALA A 128 -2.01 7.33 4.66
N CYS A 129 -1.93 8.52 5.26
CA CYS A 129 -2.06 8.69 6.72
C CYS A 129 -3.51 8.69 7.23
N GLY A 130 -4.51 8.60 6.35
CA GLY A 130 -5.93 8.71 6.67
C GLY A 130 -6.44 10.15 6.84
N THR A 131 -5.67 11.11 6.38
CA THR A 131 -6.00 12.54 6.38
C THR A 131 -6.73 12.89 5.09
N ARG A 132 -7.85 13.63 5.20
CA ARG A 132 -8.55 14.14 4.01
C ARG A 132 -7.71 15.20 3.32
N ALA A 133 -7.56 15.13 2.00
CA ALA A 133 -6.65 16.01 1.26
C ALA A 133 -7.41 17.05 0.44
N LEU A 134 -7.01 18.31 0.56
CA LEU A 134 -7.48 19.41 -0.29
C LEU A 134 -6.32 19.97 -1.09
N LEU A 135 -6.36 19.81 -2.41
CA LEU A 135 -5.30 20.28 -3.30
C LEU A 135 -5.60 21.69 -3.78
N ALA A 136 -4.65 22.59 -3.60
CA ALA A 136 -4.76 23.96 -4.05
C ALA A 136 -4.31 24.06 -5.53
N GLY A 137 -5.26 24.32 -6.43
CA GLY A 137 -4.99 24.66 -7.83
C GLY A 137 -4.74 23.50 -8.80
N THR A 138 -4.56 22.27 -8.32
CA THR A 138 -4.42 21.07 -9.18
C THR A 138 -5.43 19.98 -8.81
N ALA A 139 -5.81 19.19 -9.80
CA ALA A 139 -6.67 18.03 -9.60
C ALA A 139 -5.92 16.92 -8.84
N PRO A 140 -6.57 16.17 -7.94
CA PRO A 140 -6.04 14.93 -7.43
C PRO A 140 -5.70 13.97 -8.57
N GLY A 141 -4.73 13.08 -8.34
CA GLY A 141 -4.45 12.05 -9.34
C GLY A 141 -5.66 11.13 -9.56
N PRO A 142 -5.74 10.45 -10.71
CA PRO A 142 -6.89 9.64 -11.10
C PRO A 142 -7.16 8.44 -10.17
N GLY A 143 -8.43 8.06 -10.04
CA GLY A 143 -8.86 6.86 -9.31
C GLY A 143 -8.93 7.01 -7.78
N LEU A 144 -8.63 8.20 -7.26
CA LEU A 144 -8.90 8.54 -5.86
C LEU A 144 -10.38 8.93 -5.69
N PRO A 145 -11.01 8.60 -4.56
CA PRO A 145 -12.39 9.03 -4.31
C PRO A 145 -12.46 10.54 -4.06
N ASP A 146 -13.37 11.22 -4.78
CA ASP A 146 -13.58 12.68 -4.69
C ASP A 146 -13.92 13.16 -3.28
N THR A 147 -14.50 12.29 -2.47
CA THR A 147 -14.75 12.58 -1.06
C THR A 147 -13.43 12.73 -0.31
N ALA A 148 -12.46 11.83 -0.53
CA ALA A 148 -11.19 11.79 0.20
C ALA A 148 -10.18 12.85 -0.27
N ALA A 149 -10.12 13.11 -1.57
CA ALA A 149 -9.27 14.14 -2.14
C ALA A 149 -10.00 14.94 -3.22
N ARG A 150 -9.95 16.27 -3.09
CA ARG A 150 -10.54 17.19 -4.07
C ARG A 150 -9.72 18.46 -4.22
N THR A 151 -9.92 19.17 -5.32
CA THR A 151 -9.34 20.51 -5.51
C THR A 151 -10.14 21.51 -4.69
N ALA A 152 -9.44 22.36 -3.93
CA ALA A 152 -10.03 23.50 -3.26
C ALA A 152 -9.99 24.72 -4.18
N ALA A 153 -11.14 25.34 -4.38
CA ALA A 153 -11.30 26.60 -5.12
C ALA A 153 -11.28 27.81 -4.17
N ASP A 154 -11.88 27.67 -2.98
CA ASP A 154 -12.04 28.78 -2.03
C ASP A 154 -12.04 28.34 -0.55
N GLU A 155 -12.34 29.28 0.35
CA GLU A 155 -12.33 29.04 1.80
C GLU A 155 -13.48 28.13 2.28
N ALA A 156 -14.59 28.06 1.53
CA ALA A 156 -15.75 27.25 1.90
C ALA A 156 -15.44 25.74 1.78
N ASP A 157 -14.62 25.35 0.81
CA ASP A 157 -14.14 23.97 0.65
C ASP A 157 -13.38 23.49 1.90
N PHE A 158 -12.63 24.37 2.57
CA PHE A 158 -11.93 24.05 3.83
C PHE A 158 -12.91 23.81 4.96
N ILE A 159 -13.89 24.71 5.13
CA ILE A 159 -14.89 24.60 6.20
C ILE A 159 -15.65 23.28 6.04
N GLN A 160 -16.01 22.92 4.81
CA GLN A 160 -16.67 21.66 4.53
C GLN A 160 -15.79 20.46 4.86
N ALA A 161 -14.53 20.43 4.41
CA ALA A 161 -13.64 19.30 4.71
C ALA A 161 -13.37 19.14 6.21
N VAL A 162 -13.24 20.25 6.95
CA VAL A 162 -13.08 20.22 8.41
C VAL A 162 -14.33 19.66 9.09
N ALA A 163 -15.52 19.98 8.58
CA ALA A 163 -16.78 19.42 9.08
C ALA A 163 -16.93 17.92 8.75
N GLU A 164 -16.41 17.46 7.61
CA GLU A 164 -16.38 16.04 7.22
C GLU A 164 -15.38 15.23 8.07
N GLY A 165 -14.33 15.86 8.57
CA GLY A 165 -13.31 15.22 9.41
C GLY A 165 -12.37 14.29 8.62
N PRO A 166 -11.64 13.39 9.32
CA PRO A 166 -10.71 12.45 8.70
C PRO A 166 -11.42 11.48 7.74
N LEU A 167 -10.65 10.66 7.02
CA LEU A 167 -11.23 9.63 6.17
C LEU A 167 -11.99 8.60 7.01
N SER A 168 -13.19 8.26 6.58
CA SER A 168 -13.92 7.10 7.12
C SER A 168 -13.18 5.79 6.78
N PRO A 169 -13.45 4.69 7.49
CA PRO A 169 -12.85 3.38 7.20
C PRO A 169 -12.96 2.92 5.74
N ALA A 170 -14.11 3.18 5.12
CA ALA A 170 -14.35 2.81 3.72
C ALA A 170 -13.52 3.66 2.75
N GLU A 171 -13.47 4.98 2.98
CA GLU A 171 -12.65 5.90 2.20
C GLU A 171 -11.16 5.59 2.35
N LEU A 172 -10.72 5.31 3.58
CA LEU A 172 -9.34 4.96 3.89
C LEU A 172 -8.91 3.68 3.17
N ARG A 173 -9.71 2.60 3.25
CA ARG A 173 -9.41 1.35 2.53
C ARG A 173 -9.34 1.57 1.03
N LEU A 174 -10.28 2.30 0.45
CA LEU A 174 -10.29 2.60 -0.97
C LEU A 174 -9.05 3.42 -1.38
N ALA A 175 -8.74 4.49 -0.65
CA ALA A 175 -7.59 5.33 -0.93
C ALA A 175 -6.27 4.54 -0.81
N LEU A 176 -6.09 3.78 0.27
CA LEU A 176 -4.90 2.94 0.46
C LEU A 176 -4.76 1.88 -0.62
N ARG A 177 -5.84 1.21 -1.03
CA ARG A 177 -5.80 0.26 -2.14
C ARG A 177 -5.38 0.93 -3.44
N THR A 178 -5.98 2.07 -3.78
CA THR A 178 -5.62 2.82 -4.99
C THR A 178 -4.13 3.20 -4.94
N LEU A 179 -3.66 3.76 -3.83
CA LEU A 179 -2.25 4.13 -3.66
C LEU A 179 -1.32 2.92 -3.73
N PHE A 180 -1.66 1.82 -3.04
CA PHE A 180 -0.89 0.57 -3.07
C PHE A 180 -0.71 0.05 -4.49
N LEU A 181 -1.78 0.03 -5.29
CA LEU A 181 -1.74 -0.51 -6.65
C LEU A 181 -1.08 0.42 -7.66
N THR A 182 -1.12 1.75 -7.45
CA THR A 182 -0.77 2.71 -8.53
C THR A 182 0.32 3.72 -8.18
N ARG A 183 0.57 4.02 -6.90
CA ARG A 183 1.43 5.16 -6.49
C ARG A 183 2.36 4.87 -5.33
N ALA A 184 2.32 3.68 -4.75
CA ALA A 184 3.27 3.30 -3.73
C ALA A 184 4.68 3.22 -4.32
N THR A 185 5.70 3.50 -3.51
CA THR A 185 7.09 3.53 -3.99
C THR A 185 7.52 2.29 -4.79
N PRO A 186 7.17 1.04 -4.40
CA PRO A 186 7.49 -0.13 -5.22
C PRO A 186 6.91 -0.09 -6.64
N VAL A 187 5.71 0.49 -6.83
CA VAL A 187 5.05 0.62 -8.13
C VAL A 187 5.77 1.65 -9.00
N VAL A 188 6.01 2.84 -8.46
CA VAL A 188 6.71 3.91 -9.18
C VAL A 188 8.13 3.47 -9.55
N LEU A 189 8.83 2.76 -8.66
CA LEU A 189 10.14 2.20 -8.99
C LEU A 189 10.08 1.16 -10.10
N ALA A 190 9.06 0.30 -10.13
CA ALA A 190 8.89 -0.67 -11.21
C ALA A 190 8.67 0.05 -12.55
N ASP A 191 7.76 1.02 -12.59
CA ASP A 191 7.48 1.84 -13.78
C ASP A 191 8.71 2.60 -14.27
N LEU A 192 9.56 3.08 -13.36
CA LEU A 192 10.82 3.75 -13.70
C LEU A 192 11.84 2.77 -14.30
N LEU A 193 11.92 1.55 -13.77
CA LEU A 193 12.82 0.52 -14.29
C LEU A 193 12.36 0.00 -15.66
N GLU A 194 11.06 0.04 -15.98
CA GLU A 194 10.55 -0.27 -17.33
C GLU A 194 10.99 0.76 -18.39
N ARG A 195 11.29 2.00 -17.98
CA ARG A 195 11.70 3.08 -18.89
C ARG A 195 13.18 3.07 -19.24
N VAL A 196 13.98 2.20 -18.61
CA VAL A 196 15.42 2.10 -18.84
C VAL A 196 15.79 0.70 -19.31
N SER A 197 16.87 0.61 -20.09
CA SER A 197 17.43 -0.67 -20.49
C SER A 197 18.26 -1.24 -19.34
N LEU A 198 17.81 -2.34 -18.74
CA LEU A 198 18.56 -3.05 -17.72
C LEU A 198 19.52 -4.07 -18.36
N PRO A 199 20.79 -4.14 -17.91
CA PRO A 199 21.73 -5.13 -18.41
C PRO A 199 21.31 -6.55 -17.99
N ALA A 200 21.72 -7.55 -18.77
CA ALA A 200 21.49 -8.95 -18.42
C ALA A 200 22.07 -9.28 -17.02
N GLY A 201 21.23 -9.79 -16.13
CA GLY A 201 21.60 -10.10 -14.74
C GLY A 201 21.55 -8.92 -13.76
N GLY A 202 21.22 -7.70 -14.22
CA GLY A 202 21.10 -6.49 -13.39
C GLY A 202 19.78 -6.36 -12.62
N GLY A 203 18.84 -7.28 -12.81
CA GLY A 203 17.50 -7.24 -12.23
C GLY A 203 16.40 -7.29 -13.27
N SER A 204 15.16 -7.13 -12.81
CA SER A 204 13.96 -7.01 -13.65
C SER A 204 13.20 -5.76 -13.24
N ALA A 205 12.45 -5.16 -14.15
CA ALA A 205 11.58 -4.03 -13.83
C ALA A 205 10.55 -4.39 -12.74
N THR A 206 10.17 -5.66 -12.63
CA THR A 206 9.26 -6.17 -11.59
C THR A 206 9.93 -6.42 -10.23
N GLN A 207 11.25 -6.28 -10.12
CA GLN A 207 11.98 -6.57 -8.89
C GLN A 207 11.52 -5.77 -7.67
N PRO A 208 11.18 -4.46 -7.76
CA PRO A 208 10.63 -3.72 -6.63
C PRO A 208 9.33 -4.32 -6.09
N LEU A 209 8.54 -4.98 -6.95
CA LEU A 209 7.26 -5.61 -6.60
C LEU A 209 7.41 -7.05 -6.08
N ALA A 210 8.61 -7.64 -6.11
CA ALA A 210 8.83 -9.02 -5.67
C ALA A 210 8.41 -9.26 -4.21
N GLY A 211 8.50 -8.24 -3.36
CA GLY A 211 8.05 -8.27 -1.97
C GLY A 211 6.52 -8.38 -1.79
N ARG A 212 5.74 -8.19 -2.87
CA ARG A 212 4.26 -8.27 -2.91
C ARG A 212 3.76 -9.53 -3.61
N ALA A 213 4.65 -10.40 -4.08
CA ALA A 213 4.26 -11.67 -4.64
C ALA A 213 3.63 -12.55 -3.55
N THR A 214 2.47 -13.11 -3.86
CA THR A 214 1.68 -13.92 -2.93
C THR A 214 1.33 -15.26 -3.54
N THR A 215 1.54 -16.31 -2.76
CA THR A 215 1.07 -17.65 -3.05
C THR A 215 -0.23 -17.88 -2.31
N VAL A 216 -1.28 -18.31 -3.01
CA VAL A 216 -2.53 -18.71 -2.37
C VAL A 216 -2.44 -20.19 -2.01
N LEU A 217 -2.60 -20.51 -0.74
CA LEU A 217 -2.69 -21.86 -0.24
C LEU A 217 -4.17 -22.22 -0.16
N ALA A 218 -4.59 -23.32 -0.79
CA ALA A 218 -5.98 -23.73 -0.83
C ALA A 218 -6.14 -25.26 -0.83
N CYS A 219 -7.22 -25.76 -0.24
CA CYS A 219 -7.61 -27.16 -0.17
C CYS A 219 -9.14 -27.18 -0.34
N PRO A 220 -9.63 -26.91 -1.55
CA PRO A 220 -11.06 -27.02 -1.82
C PRO A 220 -11.52 -28.45 -1.53
N PHE A 221 -12.66 -28.59 -0.87
CA PHE A 221 -13.23 -29.88 -0.51
C PHE A 221 -13.82 -30.60 -1.72
N ASP A 222 -14.42 -29.84 -2.63
CA ASP A 222 -15.09 -30.33 -3.84
C ASP A 222 -14.87 -29.40 -5.06
N ASP A 223 -15.49 -29.78 -6.18
CA ASP A 223 -15.42 -28.99 -7.42
C ASP A 223 -16.09 -27.61 -7.29
N THR A 224 -17.13 -27.47 -6.46
CA THR A 224 -17.83 -26.20 -6.24
C THR A 224 -16.91 -25.20 -5.57
N GLU A 225 -16.24 -25.61 -4.49
CA GLU A 225 -15.24 -24.78 -3.81
C GLU A 225 -14.05 -24.50 -4.72
N SER A 226 -13.62 -25.47 -5.54
CA SER A 226 -12.53 -25.25 -6.49
C SER A 226 -12.88 -24.19 -7.54
N LEU A 227 -14.12 -24.16 -8.02
CA LEU A 227 -14.62 -23.17 -8.97
C LEU A 227 -14.75 -21.80 -8.31
N ALA A 228 -15.18 -21.76 -7.05
CA ALA A 228 -15.24 -20.53 -6.26
C ALA A 228 -13.83 -19.94 -6.04
N LEU A 229 -12.84 -20.78 -5.71
CA LEU A 229 -11.43 -20.38 -5.67
C LEU A 229 -10.99 -19.79 -7.01
N ALA A 230 -11.26 -20.48 -8.12
CA ALA A 230 -10.85 -20.02 -9.45
C ALA A 230 -11.47 -18.65 -9.79
N ASP A 231 -12.77 -18.48 -9.56
CA ASP A 231 -13.46 -17.21 -9.80
C ASP A 231 -12.93 -16.08 -8.91
N ASP A 232 -12.63 -16.37 -7.63
CA ASP A 232 -12.05 -15.40 -6.71
C ASP A 232 -10.65 -14.95 -7.17
N MET A 233 -9.81 -15.89 -7.63
CA MET A 233 -8.46 -15.58 -8.16
C MET A 233 -8.52 -14.74 -9.44
N PHE A 234 -9.46 -15.01 -10.34
CA PHE A 234 -9.60 -14.23 -11.58
C PHE A 234 -10.15 -12.82 -11.36
N ARG A 235 -10.85 -12.59 -10.25
CA ARG A 235 -11.38 -11.27 -9.90
C ARG A 235 -10.40 -10.41 -9.11
N GLN A 236 -9.32 -10.99 -8.57
CA GLN A 236 -8.36 -10.21 -7.78
C GLN A 236 -7.77 -9.05 -8.60
N GLN A 237 -7.82 -7.83 -8.05
CA GLN A 237 -7.12 -6.69 -8.62
C GLN A 237 -5.60 -6.82 -8.50
N HIS A 238 -5.13 -7.54 -7.46
CA HIS A 238 -3.73 -7.95 -7.32
C HIS A 238 -3.65 -9.47 -7.48
N PRO A 239 -3.25 -9.99 -8.65
CA PRO A 239 -3.31 -11.42 -8.92
C PRO A 239 -2.31 -12.19 -8.04
N PRO A 240 -2.65 -13.43 -7.62
CA PRO A 240 -1.68 -14.30 -6.98
C PRO A 240 -0.57 -14.66 -7.98
N ALA A 241 0.65 -14.83 -7.47
CA ALA A 241 1.76 -15.30 -8.28
C ALA A 241 1.67 -16.81 -8.56
N GLU A 242 1.08 -17.57 -7.64
CA GLU A 242 0.80 -18.99 -7.81
C GLU A 242 -0.26 -19.46 -6.80
N VAL A 243 -0.81 -20.65 -7.03
CA VAL A 243 -1.71 -21.36 -6.13
C VAL A 243 -1.07 -22.70 -5.76
N VAL A 244 -1.08 -23.06 -4.48
CA VAL A 244 -0.61 -24.36 -3.99
C VAL A 244 -1.80 -25.13 -3.40
N VAL A 245 -2.03 -26.33 -3.91
CA VAL A 245 -3.10 -27.23 -3.47
C VAL A 245 -2.55 -28.63 -3.19
N PRO A 246 -3.28 -29.50 -2.47
CA PRO A 246 -2.95 -30.91 -2.43
C PRO A 246 -3.05 -31.59 -3.82
N ASP A 247 -2.23 -32.60 -4.06
CA ASP A 247 -2.22 -33.39 -5.29
C ASP A 247 -3.56 -34.09 -5.56
N SER A 248 -4.25 -34.54 -4.51
CA SER A 248 -5.59 -35.13 -4.56
C SER A 248 -6.64 -34.18 -5.14
N ARG A 249 -6.40 -32.87 -5.09
CA ARG A 249 -7.29 -31.82 -5.61
C ARG A 249 -6.88 -31.33 -7.00
N ALA A 250 -5.77 -31.83 -7.54
CA ALA A 250 -5.22 -31.37 -8.81
C ALA A 250 -6.18 -31.56 -9.99
N ALA A 251 -7.06 -32.55 -9.93
CA ALA A 251 -8.03 -32.88 -10.98
C ALA A 251 -9.33 -32.08 -10.90
N PHE A 252 -9.54 -31.27 -9.86
CA PHE A 252 -10.76 -30.49 -9.70
C PHE A 252 -10.90 -29.44 -10.82
N ALA A 253 -12.14 -29.22 -11.27
CA ALA A 253 -12.47 -28.41 -12.42
C ALA A 253 -11.95 -26.96 -12.28
N GLY A 254 -12.09 -26.37 -11.10
CA GLY A 254 -11.56 -25.04 -10.83
C GLY A 254 -10.04 -24.97 -10.84
N ILE A 255 -9.35 -26.04 -10.38
CA ILE A 255 -7.89 -26.11 -10.40
C ILE A 255 -7.36 -26.24 -11.83
N GLN A 256 -8.04 -27.02 -12.68
CA GLN A 256 -7.70 -27.09 -14.11
C GLN A 256 -7.94 -25.74 -14.79
N ARG A 257 -9.06 -25.07 -14.48
CA ARG A 257 -9.37 -23.74 -15.00
C ARG A 257 -8.30 -22.68 -14.63
N LEU A 258 -7.73 -22.74 -13.42
CA LEU A 258 -6.60 -21.88 -13.02
C LEU A 258 -5.39 -22.10 -13.94
N LYS A 259 -5.01 -23.36 -14.19
CA LYS A 259 -3.90 -23.73 -15.08
C LYS A 259 -4.14 -23.28 -16.51
N ASP A 260 -5.34 -23.52 -17.04
CA ASP A 260 -5.72 -23.17 -18.41
C ASP A 260 -5.66 -21.66 -18.67
N ARG A 261 -5.90 -20.84 -17.64
CA ARG A 261 -5.77 -19.38 -17.69
C ARG A 261 -4.39 -18.85 -17.27
N GLY A 262 -3.41 -19.73 -17.12
CA GLY A 262 -2.01 -19.36 -16.90
C GLY A 262 -1.66 -18.98 -15.45
N ILE A 263 -2.53 -19.23 -14.48
CA ILE A 263 -2.16 -19.11 -13.06
C ILE A 263 -1.31 -20.34 -12.69
N PRO A 264 -0.05 -20.17 -12.25
CA PRO A 264 0.79 -21.30 -11.87
C PRO A 264 0.15 -22.07 -10.71
N VAL A 265 -0.02 -23.38 -10.88
CA VAL A 265 -0.52 -24.26 -9.82
C VAL A 265 0.55 -25.27 -9.43
N ARG A 266 0.86 -25.33 -8.14
CA ARG A 266 1.72 -26.36 -7.54
C ARG A 266 0.88 -27.32 -6.72
N THR A 267 1.31 -28.58 -6.72
CA THR A 267 0.65 -29.65 -5.96
C THR A 267 1.61 -30.21 -4.92
N VAL A 268 1.09 -30.53 -3.74
CA VAL A 268 1.84 -31.18 -2.65
C VAL A 268 1.15 -32.49 -2.29
N ALA A 269 1.94 -33.55 -2.12
CA ALA A 269 1.43 -34.80 -1.57
C ALA A 269 1.15 -34.59 -0.08
N THR A 270 -0.12 -34.59 0.33
CA THR A 270 -0.54 -34.43 1.72
C THR A 270 -1.37 -35.63 2.17
N ALA A 271 -1.36 -35.92 3.47
CA ALA A 271 -2.29 -36.91 4.02
C ALA A 271 -3.74 -36.36 3.92
N PRO A 272 -4.75 -37.22 3.65
CA PRO A 272 -6.13 -36.76 3.57
C PRO A 272 -6.66 -36.48 4.99
N GLU A 273 -6.78 -35.20 5.36
CA GLU A 273 -7.61 -34.79 6.49
C GLU A 273 -8.73 -33.84 6.02
N ASP A 274 -9.84 -33.86 6.75
CA ASP A 274 -11.07 -33.15 6.40
C ASP A 274 -11.02 -31.65 6.74
N ARG A 275 -9.98 -31.16 7.43
CA ARG A 275 -9.87 -29.75 7.87
C ARG A 275 -8.45 -29.27 8.05
N TRP A 276 -8.26 -28.01 7.68
CA TRP A 276 -7.06 -27.19 7.89
C TRP A 276 -6.46 -27.28 9.29
N SER A 277 -5.38 -28.03 9.42
CA SER A 277 -4.45 -27.96 10.55
C SER A 277 -3.29 -27.02 10.25
N ALA A 278 -2.63 -26.53 11.30
CA ALA A 278 -1.41 -25.74 11.13
C ALA A 278 -0.30 -26.51 10.40
N ALA A 279 -0.28 -27.85 10.55
CA ALA A 279 0.68 -28.72 9.88
C ALA A 279 0.43 -28.81 8.36
N GLU A 280 -0.84 -28.89 7.94
CA GLU A 280 -1.19 -28.90 6.51
C GLU A 280 -0.85 -27.57 5.84
N TRP A 281 -1.17 -26.45 6.49
CA TRP A 281 -0.76 -25.14 5.99
C TRP A 281 0.75 -25.03 5.82
N ALA A 282 1.53 -25.58 6.76
CA ALA A 282 2.98 -25.60 6.68
C ALA A 282 3.49 -26.43 5.50
N GLN A 283 2.84 -27.57 5.18
CA GLN A 283 3.19 -28.39 4.02
C GLN A 283 2.97 -27.65 2.70
N LEU A 284 1.80 -26.99 2.53
CA LEU A 284 1.54 -26.18 1.34
C LEU A 284 2.51 -24.98 1.27
N ALA A 285 2.73 -24.29 2.39
CA ALA A 285 3.64 -23.15 2.46
C ALA A 285 5.11 -23.53 2.16
N ALA A 286 5.51 -24.79 2.41
CA ALA A 286 6.84 -25.27 2.06
C ALA A 286 7.07 -25.38 0.55
N ALA A 287 5.99 -25.59 -0.23
CA ALA A 287 6.05 -25.62 -1.69
C ALA A 287 5.87 -24.24 -2.34
N ALA A 288 5.40 -23.24 -1.59
CA ALA A 288 5.29 -21.86 -2.04
C ALA A 288 6.66 -21.23 -2.29
N THR A 289 6.76 -20.40 -3.33
CA THR A 289 7.99 -19.73 -3.77
C THR A 289 8.05 -18.24 -3.45
N THR A 290 6.92 -17.66 -3.04
CA THR A 290 6.79 -16.22 -2.78
C THR A 290 6.92 -15.90 -1.28
N PRO A 291 7.22 -14.64 -0.92
CA PRO A 291 7.39 -14.25 0.48
C PRO A 291 6.11 -14.29 1.31
N TRP A 292 4.94 -14.21 0.66
CA TRP A 292 3.64 -14.15 1.33
C TRP A 292 2.77 -15.34 0.96
N THR A 293 2.03 -15.83 1.94
CA THR A 293 1.03 -16.88 1.76
C THR A 293 -0.32 -16.36 2.19
N ALA A 294 -1.30 -16.43 1.29
CA ALA A 294 -2.71 -16.21 1.61
C ALA A 294 -3.36 -17.56 1.93
N LEU A 295 -4.08 -17.63 3.06
CA LEU A 295 -4.71 -18.86 3.53
C LEU A 295 -6.18 -18.81 3.11
N TRP A 296 -6.50 -19.40 1.96
CA TRP A 296 -7.83 -19.32 1.39
C TRP A 296 -8.72 -20.43 1.95
N ASP A 297 -9.82 -20.02 2.58
CA ASP A 297 -10.86 -20.92 3.12
C ASP A 297 -12.23 -20.70 2.47
N GLN A 298 -12.52 -19.48 2.01
CA GLN A 298 -13.77 -19.09 1.38
C GLN A 298 -13.52 -17.91 0.42
N PRO A 299 -14.47 -17.61 -0.49
CA PRO A 299 -14.38 -16.45 -1.36
C PRO A 299 -14.20 -15.16 -0.55
N ALA A 300 -13.11 -14.45 -0.83
CA ALA A 300 -12.71 -13.27 -0.06
C ALA A 300 -12.97 -11.95 -0.79
N GLY A 301 -13.28 -12.00 -2.10
CA GLY A 301 -13.63 -10.85 -2.91
C GLY A 301 -12.43 -10.23 -3.62
N GLU A 302 -12.72 -9.43 -4.65
CA GLU A 302 -11.74 -8.94 -5.64
C GLU A 302 -10.60 -8.05 -5.09
N PHE A 303 -10.74 -7.51 -3.88
CA PHE A 303 -9.76 -6.61 -3.29
C PHE A 303 -8.94 -7.24 -2.17
N PHE A 304 -9.28 -8.47 -1.79
CA PHE A 304 -8.77 -9.09 -0.59
C PHE A 304 -7.24 -9.17 -0.52
N LEU A 305 -6.57 -9.64 -1.60
CA LEU A 305 -5.12 -9.75 -1.61
C LEU A 305 -4.44 -8.38 -1.57
N ALA A 306 -5.00 -7.40 -2.29
CA ALA A 306 -4.48 -6.03 -2.33
C ALA A 306 -4.60 -5.37 -0.95
N ASP A 307 -5.76 -5.46 -0.31
CA ASP A 307 -6.01 -4.86 1.00
C ASP A 307 -5.16 -5.51 2.09
N ALA A 308 -5.03 -6.85 2.10
CA ALA A 308 -4.21 -7.56 3.07
C ALA A 308 -2.70 -7.27 2.92
N LEU A 309 -2.19 -7.23 1.68
CA LEU A 309 -0.79 -6.86 1.42
C LEU A 309 -0.52 -5.39 1.73
N CYS A 310 -1.44 -4.50 1.38
CA CYS A 310 -1.34 -3.08 1.71
C CYS A 310 -1.25 -2.90 3.23
N ALA A 311 -2.12 -3.58 3.99
CA ALA A 311 -2.08 -3.56 5.44
C ALA A 311 -0.74 -4.08 6.00
N ALA A 312 -0.20 -5.16 5.45
CA ALA A 312 1.09 -5.70 5.83
C ALA A 312 2.25 -4.74 5.52
N GLU A 313 2.23 -4.08 4.36
CA GLU A 313 3.24 -3.09 3.93
C GLU A 313 3.19 -1.83 4.80
N CYS A 314 1.99 -1.32 5.11
CA CYS A 314 1.78 -0.16 5.98
C CYS A 314 2.28 -0.40 7.41
N SER A 315 2.07 -1.60 7.94
CA SER A 315 2.28 -1.90 9.36
C SER A 315 3.61 -2.62 9.66
N GLY A 316 4.20 -3.27 8.67
CA GLY A 316 5.29 -4.22 8.86
C GLY A 316 4.86 -5.44 9.70
N ALA A 317 3.58 -5.82 9.64
CA ALA A 317 3.07 -7.03 10.29
C ALA A 317 3.57 -8.28 9.58
N ASP A 318 3.69 -9.38 10.33
CA ASP A 318 4.04 -10.71 9.79
C ASP A 318 2.80 -11.50 9.37
N ALA A 319 1.63 -11.14 9.91
CA ALA A 319 0.36 -11.68 9.49
C ALA A 319 -0.77 -10.66 9.67
N VAL A 320 -1.79 -10.78 8.82
CA VAL A 320 -2.96 -9.91 8.76
C VAL A 320 -4.21 -10.80 8.74
N GLY A 321 -5.29 -10.34 9.36
CA GLY A 321 -6.60 -10.98 9.29
C GLY A 321 -7.58 -10.37 10.30
N PRO A 322 -8.84 -10.81 10.37
CA PRO A 322 -9.73 -10.36 11.42
C PRO A 322 -9.24 -10.80 12.80
N ALA A 323 -9.49 -9.97 13.82
CA ALA A 323 -9.20 -10.31 15.21
C ALA A 323 -9.99 -11.56 15.63
N VAL A 324 -9.38 -12.42 16.47
CA VAL A 324 -10.11 -13.55 17.08
C VAL A 324 -11.07 -13.05 18.16
N ASP A 325 -10.70 -11.99 18.88
CA ASP A 325 -11.52 -11.34 19.91
C ASP A 325 -12.17 -10.05 19.36
N PRO A 326 -13.51 -9.96 19.33
CA PRO A 326 -14.23 -8.79 18.82
C PRO A 326 -14.08 -7.52 19.69
N ALA A 327 -13.59 -7.61 20.92
CA ALA A 327 -13.38 -6.46 21.81
C ALA A 327 -12.32 -5.45 21.32
N ALA A 328 -11.51 -5.83 20.31
CA ALA A 328 -10.51 -4.98 19.67
C ALA A 328 -11.02 -4.21 18.43
N SER A 329 -12.32 -4.25 18.12
CA SER A 329 -12.87 -3.86 16.80
C SER A 329 -13.15 -2.37 16.57
N GLY A 330 -12.71 -1.48 17.45
CA GLY A 330 -12.96 -0.04 17.32
C GLY A 330 -12.10 0.68 16.27
N ALA A 331 -10.91 0.16 15.97
CA ALA A 331 -9.97 0.77 15.03
C ALA A 331 -9.68 -0.14 13.83
N ASP A 332 -9.48 0.47 12.66
CA ASP A 332 -9.34 -0.26 11.39
C ASP A 332 -8.05 -1.08 11.30
N TYR A 333 -7.00 -0.66 12.00
CA TYR A 333 -5.69 -1.29 12.00
C TYR A 333 -5.15 -1.39 13.43
N VAL A 334 -5.23 -2.57 14.02
CA VAL A 334 -4.84 -2.79 15.43
C VAL A 334 -3.90 -3.97 15.55
N PHE A 335 -2.79 -3.80 16.27
CA PHE A 335 -1.93 -4.94 16.61
C PHE A 335 -2.58 -5.75 17.73
N VAL A 336 -2.73 -7.06 17.50
CA VAL A 336 -3.41 -7.98 18.43
C VAL A 336 -2.53 -9.20 18.72
N SER A 337 -2.89 -9.95 19.76
CA SER A 337 -2.19 -11.18 20.12
C SER A 337 -2.61 -12.39 19.28
N ALA A 338 -3.77 -12.33 18.61
CA ALA A 338 -4.30 -13.41 17.77
C ALA A 338 -5.23 -12.87 16.67
N VAL A 339 -5.05 -13.39 15.45
CA VAL A 339 -5.91 -13.16 14.29
C VAL A 339 -6.38 -14.49 13.71
N ARG A 340 -7.47 -14.49 12.95
CA ARG A 340 -7.74 -15.56 11.96
C ARG A 340 -6.95 -15.17 10.71
N PRO A 341 -5.79 -15.78 10.45
CA PRO A 341 -4.87 -15.27 9.44
C PRO A 341 -5.44 -15.46 8.06
N VAL A 342 -5.46 -14.38 7.29
CA VAL A 342 -5.85 -14.39 5.89
C VAL A 342 -4.62 -14.22 4.99
N LEU A 343 -3.61 -13.51 5.49
CA LEU A 343 -2.29 -13.33 4.89
C LEU A 343 -1.21 -13.49 5.97
N ALA A 344 -0.14 -14.22 5.67
CA ALA A 344 1.01 -14.35 6.57
C ALA A 344 2.31 -14.52 5.79
N ARG A 345 3.45 -14.18 6.41
CA ARG A 345 4.77 -14.48 5.88
C ARG A 345 4.90 -15.99 5.67
N ARG A 346 5.41 -16.41 4.51
CA ARG A 346 5.62 -17.83 4.20
C ARG A 346 6.40 -18.54 5.31
N GLU A 347 7.49 -17.94 5.78
CA GLU A 347 8.33 -18.50 6.85
C GLU A 347 7.62 -18.64 8.20
N LEU A 348 6.58 -17.84 8.46
CA LEU A 348 5.78 -17.98 9.67
C LEU A 348 4.85 -19.19 9.57
N VAL A 349 4.16 -19.35 8.43
CA VAL A 349 3.25 -20.48 8.18
C VAL A 349 4.01 -21.81 8.13
N ARG A 350 5.19 -21.83 7.50
CA ARG A 350 6.05 -23.02 7.40
C ARG A 350 6.47 -23.62 8.73
N LYS A 351 6.38 -22.88 9.85
CA LYS A 351 6.69 -23.40 11.19
C LYS A 351 5.65 -24.40 11.70
N GLY A 352 4.45 -24.46 11.10
CA GLY A 352 3.38 -25.36 11.53
C GLY A 352 2.81 -25.06 12.91
N LEU A 353 3.07 -23.85 13.44
CA LEU A 353 2.54 -23.41 14.72
C LEU A 353 1.09 -22.90 14.53
N PRO A 354 0.17 -23.20 15.47
CA PRO A 354 -1.17 -22.61 15.45
C PRO A 354 -1.11 -21.07 15.46
N PRO A 355 -1.96 -20.36 14.70
CA PRO A 355 -1.94 -18.89 14.62
C PRO A 355 -2.02 -18.17 15.97
N GLN A 356 -2.71 -18.75 16.95
CA GLN A 356 -2.85 -18.22 18.30
C GLN A 356 -1.53 -18.17 19.08
N GLN A 357 -0.50 -18.89 18.61
CA GLN A 357 0.82 -18.93 19.24
C GLN A 357 1.82 -17.99 18.55
N TRP A 358 1.53 -17.48 17.35
CA TRP A 358 2.51 -16.71 16.56
C TRP A 358 3.04 -15.48 17.29
N SER A 359 2.19 -14.73 17.99
CA SER A 359 2.61 -13.55 18.77
C SER A 359 3.57 -13.91 19.92
N ARG A 360 3.33 -15.04 20.59
CA ARG A 360 4.22 -15.57 21.64
C ARG A 360 5.59 -15.97 21.11
N HIS A 361 5.67 -16.24 19.80
CA HIS A 361 6.92 -16.53 19.08
C HIS A 361 7.47 -15.31 18.32
N GLY A 362 7.02 -14.09 18.69
CA GLY A 362 7.59 -12.83 18.21
C GLY A 362 7.01 -12.29 16.91
N ALA A 363 5.97 -12.92 16.33
CA ALA A 363 5.32 -12.41 15.14
C ALA A 363 4.42 -11.21 15.46
N ARG A 364 4.46 -10.17 14.61
CA ARG A 364 3.57 -9.01 14.72
C ARG A 364 2.28 -9.29 13.95
N LEU A 365 1.14 -9.31 14.63
CA LEU A 365 -0.15 -9.66 14.03
C LEU A 365 -1.05 -8.43 13.97
N LEU A 366 -1.59 -8.13 12.79
CA LEU A 366 -2.47 -6.99 12.56
C LEU A 366 -3.91 -7.45 12.31
N ALA A 367 -4.82 -6.94 13.12
CA ALA A 367 -6.25 -7.05 12.91
C ALA A 367 -6.74 -5.99 11.93
N LEU A 368 -7.56 -6.40 10.97
CA LEU A 368 -8.35 -5.49 10.13
C LEU A 368 -9.80 -5.47 10.60
N SER A 369 -10.39 -4.29 10.69
CA SER A 369 -11.84 -4.16 10.88
C SER A 369 -12.56 -4.75 9.66
N ALA A 370 -13.66 -5.47 9.89
CA ALA A 370 -14.55 -5.82 8.80
C ALA A 370 -15.03 -4.51 8.16
N ALA A 371 -15.02 -4.44 6.82
CA ALA A 371 -15.66 -3.33 6.14
C ALA A 371 -17.17 -3.42 6.38
N GLY A 372 -17.65 -2.75 7.43
CA GLY A 372 -19.08 -2.59 7.65
C GLY A 372 -19.71 -1.95 6.42
N PRO A 373 -20.93 -2.32 6.03
CA PRO A 373 -21.67 -1.57 5.03
C PRO A 373 -21.72 -0.11 5.50
N ALA A 374 -21.35 0.83 4.62
CA ALA A 374 -21.47 2.26 4.89
C ALA A 374 -22.86 2.51 5.47
N ALA A 375 -22.93 3.13 6.65
CA ALA A 375 -24.19 3.40 7.34
C ALA A 375 -25.13 4.09 6.34
N SER A 376 -26.13 3.36 5.88
CA SER A 376 -27.22 3.89 5.07
C SER A 376 -27.81 5.06 5.83
N SER A 377 -27.78 6.25 5.21
CA SER A 377 -28.43 7.44 5.75
C SER A 377 -29.84 7.08 6.23
N PRO A 378 -30.27 7.54 7.42
CA PRO A 378 -31.63 7.29 7.86
C PRO A 378 -32.58 7.91 6.84
N VAL A 379 -33.36 7.05 6.19
CA VAL A 379 -34.50 7.46 5.36
C VAL A 379 -35.41 8.28 6.29
N PRO A 380 -35.75 9.54 5.95
CA PRO A 380 -36.60 10.34 6.81
C PRO A 380 -37.97 9.67 6.91
N GLU A 381 -38.34 9.27 8.14
CA GLU A 381 -39.69 8.84 8.49
C GLU A 381 -40.67 9.94 8.04
N HIS A 382 -41.45 9.63 7.01
CA HIS A 382 -42.64 10.41 6.69
C HIS A 382 -43.64 10.21 7.82
N THR A 383 -43.80 11.23 8.67
CA THR A 383 -44.94 11.34 9.57
C THR A 383 -46.22 11.35 8.73
N PRO A 384 -47.11 10.35 8.84
CA PRO A 384 -48.43 10.47 8.25
C PRO A 384 -49.24 11.44 9.11
N GLY A 385 -49.62 12.58 8.53
CA GLY A 385 -50.63 13.45 9.10
C GLY A 385 -51.99 12.75 9.10
N GLY A 386 -52.65 12.76 10.26
CA GLY A 386 -54.01 12.31 10.50
C GLY A 386 -54.46 12.74 11.89
#